data_AF-A0A933BLY5-F1
#
_entry.id   AF-A0A933BLY5-F1
#
_cell.length_a   1.000
_cell.length_b   1.000
_cell.length_c   1.000
_cell.angle_alpha   90.00
_cell.angle_beta   90.00
_cell.angle_gamma   90.00
#
_symmetry.space_group_name_H-M   'P 1'
#
loop_
_entity.id
_entity.type
_entity.pdbx_description
1 polymer ?
#
loop_
_entity_poly.entity_id
_entity_poly.type
_entity_poly.pdbx_seq_one_letter_code
_entity_poly.pdbx_strand_id
1 'polypeptide(L)' 'MPQKALARQIGSSQAIVSKIETGRVDMRISTLARILEALRCKLLLLAKATPEFDEACATDPDASRA' A
#
# COMPACT_ATOMS: atom_id res chain seq x y z
N MET A 1 -10.99 4.53 5.01
CA MET A 1 -10.82 4.02 6.39
C MET A 1 -10.00 5.01 7.22
N PRO A 2 -10.37 5.35 8.46
CA PRO A 2 -9.55 6.22 9.33
C PRO A 2 -8.22 5.58 9.76
N GLN A 3 -7.15 6.38 9.93
CA GLN A 3 -5.82 5.89 10.34
C GLN A 3 -5.85 5.01 11.60
N LYS A 4 -6.63 5.41 12.62
CA LYS A 4 -6.79 4.66 13.87
C LYS A 4 -7.40 3.27 13.65
N ALA A 5 -8.34 3.16 12.72
CA ALA A 5 -8.98 1.89 12.38
C ALA A 5 -8.01 0.97 11.63
N LEU A 6 -7.25 1.52 10.66
CA LEU A 6 -6.22 0.79 9.93
C LEU A 6 -5.14 0.28 10.90
N ALA A 7 -4.63 1.15 11.77
CA ALA A 7 -3.63 0.82 12.77
C ALA A 7 -4.07 -0.35 13.65
N ARG A 8 -5.32 -0.34 14.13
CA ARG A 8 -5.90 -1.46 14.89
C ARG A 8 -5.94 -2.75 14.09
N GLN A 9 -6.34 -2.68 12.82
CA GLN A 9 -6.49 -3.84 11.95
C GLN A 9 -5.15 -4.50 11.62
N ILE A 10 -4.08 -3.72 11.43
CA ILE A 10 -2.73 -4.24 11.10
C ILE A 10 -1.86 -4.54 12.34
N GLY A 11 -2.39 -4.32 13.55
CA GLY A 11 -1.65 -4.49 14.81
C GLY A 11 -0.49 -3.49 14.95
N SER A 12 -0.73 -2.21 14.64
CA SER A 12 0.25 -1.13 14.68
C SER A 12 -0.29 0.12 15.39
N SER A 13 0.57 1.14 15.57
CA SER A 13 0.16 2.42 16.13
C SER A 13 -0.29 3.40 15.04
N GLN A 14 -1.19 4.32 15.39
CA GLN A 14 -1.61 5.39 14.46
C GLN A 14 -0.42 6.24 14.00
N ALA A 15 0.56 6.46 14.89
CA ALA A 15 1.76 7.22 14.56
C ALA A 15 2.59 6.56 13.43
N ILE A 16 2.63 5.22 13.37
CA ILE A 16 3.28 4.50 12.26
C ILE A 16 2.53 4.73 10.96
N VAL A 17 1.20 4.65 10.97
CA VAL A 17 0.37 4.90 9.76
C VAL A 17 0.59 6.33 9.25
N SER A 18 0.62 7.32 10.14
CA SER A 18 0.90 8.71 9.76
C SER A 18 2.31 8.90 9.17
N LYS A 19 3.33 8.20 9.68
CA LYS A 19 4.68 8.23 9.10
C LYS A 19 4.73 7.60 7.71
N ILE A 20 3.95 6.55 7.48
CA ILE A 20 3.82 5.90 6.17
C ILE A 20 3.19 6.85 5.15
N GLU A 21 2.06 7.47 5.49
CA GLU A 21 1.35 8.40 4.60
C GLU A 21 2.16 9.65 4.26
N THR A 22 3.07 10.07 5.16
CA THR A 22 3.95 11.22 4.95
C THR A 22 5.31 10.86 4.33
N GLY A 23 5.53 9.60 3.98
CA GLY A 23 6.80 9.13 3.39
C GLY A 23 8.00 9.18 4.34
N ARG A 24 7.78 9.31 5.65
CA ARG A 24 8.84 9.44 6.67
C ARG A 24 9.26 8.11 7.29
N VAL A 25 8.98 7.00 6.63
CA VAL A 25 9.39 5.68 7.10
C VAL A 25 9.93 4.88 5.94
N ASP A 26 11.09 4.26 6.15
CA ASP A 26 11.51 3.13 5.34
C ASP A 26 10.80 1.87 5.87
N MET A 27 9.98 1.27 5.03
CA MET A 27 9.03 0.24 5.43
C MET A 27 9.46 -1.12 4.89
N ARG A 28 9.46 -2.13 5.78
CA ARG A 28 9.58 -3.52 5.35
C ARG A 28 8.39 -3.95 4.51
N ILE A 29 8.65 -4.76 3.48
CA ILE A 29 7.63 -5.35 2.60
C ILE A 29 6.53 -6.08 3.40
N SER A 30 6.87 -6.74 4.51
CA SER A 30 5.90 -7.42 5.37
C SER A 30 4.90 -6.48 6.06
N THR A 31 5.29 -5.24 6.35
CA THR A 31 4.36 -4.23 6.87
C THR A 31 3.48 -3.69 5.75
N LEU A 32 4.05 -3.47 4.56
CA LEU A 32 3.29 -3.05 3.38
C LEU A 32 2.22 -4.09 3.00
N ALA A 33 2.57 -5.38 3.00
CA ALA A 33 1.64 -6.47 2.71
C ALA A 33 0.44 -6.48 3.66
N ARG A 34 0.67 -6.34 4.98
CA ARG A 34 -0.42 -6.28 5.99
C ARG A 34 -1.34 -5.07 5.78
N ILE A 35 -0.79 -3.93 5.38
CA ILE A 35 -1.57 -2.72 5.09
C ILE A 35 -2.45 -2.93 3.86
N LEU A 36 -1.88 -3.48 2.78
CA LEU A 36 -2.61 -3.74 1.55
C LEU A 36 -3.70 -4.78 1.77
N GLU A 37 -3.42 -5.86 2.50
CA GLU A 37 -4.44 -6.85 2.89
C GLU A 37 -5.59 -6.20 3.68
N ALA A 38 -5.28 -5.33 4.64
CA ALA A 38 -6.30 -4.61 5.41
C ALA A 38 -7.15 -3.67 4.53
N LEU A 39 -6.56 -3.13 3.47
CA LEU A 39 -7.20 -2.28 2.47
C LEU A 39 -7.83 -3.06 1.32
N ARG A 40 -7.70 -4.39 1.30
CA ARG A 40 -8.14 -5.26 0.19
C ARG A 40 -7.46 -4.91 -1.15
N CYS A 41 -6.20 -4.50 -1.08
CA CYS A 41 -5.33 -4.22 -2.21
C CYS A 41 -4.33 -5.36 -2.44
N LYS A 42 -3.86 -5.51 -3.68
CA LYS A 42 -2.80 -6.46 -4.05
C LYS A 42 -1.45 -5.74 -4.05
N LEU A 43 -0.42 -6.40 -3.51
CA LEU A 43 0.96 -5.92 -3.63
C LEU A 43 1.54 -6.31 -4.99
N LEU A 44 2.06 -5.33 -5.72
CA LEU A 44 2.79 -5.52 -6.98
C LEU A 44 4.22 -4.99 -6.81
N LEU A 45 5.20 -5.79 -7.21
CA LEU A 45 6.60 -5.39 -7.25
C LEU A 45 7.03 -5.26 -8.71
N LEU A 46 7.36 -4.03 -9.11
CA LEU A 46 7.78 -3.73 -10.47
C LEU A 46 9.29 -3.51 -10.50
N ALA A 47 9.97 -4.13 -11.47
CA ALA A 47 11.41 -3.93 -11.67
C ALA A 47 11.76 -2.49 -12.12
N LYS A 48 10.80 -1.78 -12.70
CA LYS A 48 10.90 -0.36 -13.07
C LYS A 48 9.51 0.26 -13.01
N ALA A 49 9.30 1.21 -12.10
CA ALA A 49 8.09 2.02 -12.12
C ALA A 49 8.16 2.95 -13.35
N THR A 50 7.16 2.89 -14.22
CA THR A 50 7.04 3.82 -15.36
C THR A 50 5.69 4.52 -15.32
N PRO A 51 5.59 5.76 -15.82
CA PRO A 51 4.34 6.53 -15.82
C PRO A 51 3.21 5.81 -16.56
N GLU A 52 3.54 5.04 -17.61
CA GLU A 52 2.54 4.31 -18.38
C GLU A 52 1.82 3.23 -17.55
N PHE A 53 2.49 2.68 -16.52
CA PHE A 53 1.88 1.69 -15.62
C PHE A 53 0.91 2.34 -14.63
N ASP A 54 1.26 3.51 -14.09
CA ASP A 54 0.39 4.25 -13.18
C ASP A 54 -0.92 4.62 -13.88
N GLU A 55 -0.86 4.99 -15.15
CA GLU A 55 -2.03 5.27 -16.00
C GLU A 55 -2.86 4.00 -16.30
N ALA A 56 -2.20 2.86 -16.56
CA ALA A 56 -2.89 1.59 -16.78
C ALA A 56 -3.63 1.07 -15.53
N CYS A 57 -3.03 1.20 -14.34
CA CYS A 57 -3.68 0.82 -13.08
C CYS A 57 -4.86 1.73 -12.71
N ALA A 58 -4.85 2.99 -13.13
CA ALA A 58 -5.97 3.90 -12.94
C ALA A 58 -7.19 3.54 -13.80
N THR A 59 -7.00 2.73 -14.85
CA THR A 59 -8.01 2.48 -15.89
C THR A 59 -8.48 1.03 -16.00
N ASP A 60 -7.72 0.05 -15.47
CA ASP A 60 -8.07 -1.38 -15.53
C ASP A 60 -7.92 -2.09 -14.17
N PRO A 61 -9.01 -2.61 -13.57
CA PRO A 61 -8.97 -3.31 -12.28
C PRO A 61 -8.24 -4.68 -12.30
N ASP A 62 -7.91 -5.24 -13.48
CA ASP A 62 -7.27 -6.56 -13.63
C ASP A 62 -5.83 -6.50 -14.17
N ALA A 63 -5.26 -5.30 -14.42
CA ALA A 63 -3.90 -5.10 -14.91
C ALA A 63 -2.78 -5.69 -14.00
N SER A 64 -3.13 -6.11 -12.78
CA SER A 64 -2.23 -6.71 -11.79
C SER A 64 -1.81 -8.17 -12.04
N ARG A 65 -2.27 -8.79 -13.15
CA ARG A 65 -2.08 -10.22 -13.44
C ARG A 65 -0.96 -10.54 -14.44
N ALA A 66 -0.29 -9.55 -15.02
CA ALA A 66 0.84 -9.74 -15.94
C ALA A 66 2.19 -9.75 -15.22
#